data_AF-A0AAV0DWU0-F1
#
_entry.id   AF-A0AAV0DWU0-F1
#
_cell.length_a   1.000
_cell.length_b   1.000
_cell.length_c   1.000
_cell.angle_alpha   90.00
_cell.angle_beta   90.00
_cell.angle_gamma   90.00
#
_symmetry.space_group_name_H-M   'P 1'
#
loop_
_entity.id
_entity.type
_entity.pdbx_description
1 polymer ?
#
loop_
_entity_poly.entity_id
_entity_poly.type
_entity_poly.pdbx_seq_one_letter_code
_entity_poly.pdbx_strand_id
1 'polypeptide(L)'
;MQSKKRGLSLEEKRERMLQIFYDSQDFFLLKELEKSGPKKGVISQSVKDVVQSLVDDDLVSKDKIGTSVYFWSLPSCAGNQLRNVYRKLETELQSSKKRHSELLEHSTNLKKGREESDEREEALEELKATEQKHMELKEELAQYADNDPATIEKMKSAVQVAHAAANRWTGHLPDTRITNFLGKYFYWYKHAVIVQREWTCTKLALIEQMLLGSADSIFTLREWCSNKFPQAKEQLDHLYNEVGITDELDYLELPVAVPHLPGKDQIV
;
A
#
# COMPACT_ATOMS: atom_id res chain seq x y z
N MET A 1 67.29 70.11 6.13
CA MET A 1 65.82 69.92 6.12
C MET A 1 65.50 68.64 6.87
N GLN A 2 64.94 68.71 8.08
CA GLN A 2 64.55 67.52 8.85
C GLN A 2 63.40 66.81 8.13
N SER A 3 63.55 65.52 7.86
CA SER A 3 62.50 64.69 7.27
C SER A 3 61.29 64.67 8.20
N LYS A 4 60.10 64.91 7.65
CA LYS A 4 58.83 64.71 8.37
C LYS A 4 58.80 63.25 8.84
N LYS A 5 58.83 63.04 10.16
CA LYS A 5 58.77 61.71 10.78
C LYS A 5 57.54 60.99 10.26
N ARG A 6 57.75 59.91 9.50
CA ARG A 6 56.69 58.98 9.07
C ARG A 6 56.03 58.45 10.35
N GLY A 7 54.70 58.53 10.45
CA GLY A 7 53.98 57.99 11.60
C GLY A 7 54.16 56.48 11.70
N LEU A 8 54.18 55.92 12.91
CA LEU A 8 54.21 54.47 13.11
C LEU A 8 53.00 53.82 12.42
N SER A 9 53.26 52.73 11.71
CA SER A 9 52.25 51.80 11.20
C SER A 9 51.50 51.10 12.35
N LEU A 10 50.39 50.45 12.01
CA LEU A 10 49.59 49.70 13.00
C LEU A 10 50.39 48.55 13.62
N GLU A 11 51.15 47.82 12.80
CA GLU A 11 51.97 46.69 13.27
C GLU A 11 53.11 47.14 14.20
N GLU A 12 53.78 48.25 13.86
CA GLU A 12 54.80 48.82 14.76
C GLU A 12 54.19 49.29 16.09
N LYS A 13 52.95 49.80 16.09
CA LYS A 13 52.26 50.13 17.36
C LYS A 13 51.94 48.89 18.17
N ARG A 14 51.51 47.80 17.53
CA ARG A 14 51.24 46.50 18.16
C ARG A 14 52.51 45.94 18.82
N GLU A 15 53.62 45.95 18.10
CA GLU A 15 54.92 45.51 18.62
C GLU A 15 55.38 46.34 19.82
N ARG A 16 55.26 47.68 19.73
CA ARG A 16 55.62 48.58 20.85
C ARG A 16 54.74 48.40 22.07
N MET A 17 53.45 48.09 21.90
CA MET A 17 52.56 47.75 23.01
C MET A 17 52.91 46.39 23.61
N LEU A 18 53.18 45.37 22.78
CA LEU A 18 53.61 44.04 23.25
C LEU A 18 54.89 44.12 24.07
N GLN A 19 55.84 44.96 23.64
CA GLN A 19 57.10 45.14 24.34
C GLN A 19 56.93 45.67 25.77
N ILE A 20 55.86 46.44 26.06
CA ILE A 20 55.54 46.87 27.43
C ILE A 20 55.28 45.65 28.32
N PHE A 21 54.54 44.67 27.82
CA PHE A 21 54.24 43.45 28.56
C PHE A 21 55.48 42.58 28.74
N TYR A 22 56.34 42.47 27.73
CA TYR A 22 57.56 41.65 27.81
C TYR A 22 58.68 42.26 28.66
N ASP A 23 58.82 43.59 28.65
CA ASP A 23 59.82 44.30 29.45
C ASP A 23 59.47 44.25 30.95
N SER A 24 58.18 44.41 31.28
CA SER A 24 57.71 44.46 32.67
C SER A 24 57.35 43.09 33.24
N GLN A 25 56.86 42.17 32.38
CA GLN A 25 56.31 40.87 32.76
C GLN A 25 55.24 40.96 33.86
N ASP A 26 54.44 42.04 33.83
CA ASP A 26 53.43 42.36 34.84
C ASP A 26 52.02 42.48 34.23
N PHE A 27 51.02 42.58 35.11
CA PHE A 27 49.63 42.78 34.76
C PHE A 27 49.30 44.26 34.69
N PHE A 28 48.54 44.67 33.68
CA PHE A 28 48.16 46.05 33.48
C PHE A 28 46.66 46.26 33.42
N LEU A 29 46.20 47.36 33.99
CA LEU A 29 44.88 47.93 33.72
C LEU A 29 44.92 48.76 32.45
N LEU A 30 43.77 48.93 31.79
CA LEU A 30 43.68 49.77 30.58
C LEU A 30 44.22 51.20 30.82
N LYS A 31 43.92 51.79 31.98
CA LYS A 31 44.41 53.13 32.37
C LYS A 31 45.94 53.20 32.50
N GLU A 32 46.58 52.10 32.88
CA GLU A 32 48.03 52.02 33.01
C GLU A 32 48.70 51.90 31.64
N LEU A 33 48.09 51.13 30.74
CA LEU A 33 48.49 51.04 29.33
C LEU A 33 48.33 52.37 28.59
N GLU A 34 47.26 53.12 28.87
CA GLU A 34 47.05 54.46 28.31
C GLU A 34 48.14 55.46 28.77
N LYS A 35 48.78 55.20 29.91
CA LYS A 35 49.89 56.01 30.46
C LYS A 35 51.26 55.52 29.97
N SER A 36 51.47 54.23 29.80
CA SER A 36 52.74 53.63 29.36
C SER A 36 52.89 53.57 27.83
N GLY A 37 51.80 53.42 27.09
CA GLY A 37 51.76 53.38 25.62
C GLY A 37 52.40 54.61 24.95
N PRO A 38 52.04 55.85 25.34
CA PRO A 38 52.67 57.06 24.81
C PRO A 38 54.17 57.14 25.06
N LYS A 39 54.66 56.58 26.19
CA LYS A 39 56.10 56.52 26.49
C LYS A 39 56.88 55.64 25.52
N LYS A 40 56.23 54.65 24.90
CA LYS A 40 56.81 53.79 23.86
C LYS A 40 56.54 54.29 22.43
N GLY A 41 55.89 55.44 22.27
CA GLY A 41 55.65 56.10 20.98
C GLY A 41 54.29 55.80 20.35
N VAL A 42 53.38 55.12 21.07
CA VAL A 42 52.01 54.86 20.60
C VAL A 42 51.11 56.04 20.93
N ILE A 43 50.33 56.52 19.96
CA ILE A 43 49.42 57.66 20.16
C ILE A 43 48.36 57.27 21.20
N SER A 44 48.18 58.08 22.25
CA SER A 44 47.29 57.79 23.39
C SER A 44 45.89 57.33 22.96
N GLN A 45 45.31 58.03 21.99
CA GLN A 45 43.96 57.73 21.49
C GLN A 45 43.84 56.39 20.74
N SER A 46 44.97 55.81 20.30
CA SER A 46 45.02 54.51 19.62
C SER A 46 45.38 53.33 20.53
N VAL A 47 45.77 53.58 21.79
CA VAL A 47 46.22 52.53 22.71
C VAL A 47 45.14 51.47 22.91
N LYS A 48 43.89 51.90 23.12
CA LYS A 48 42.76 50.99 23.34
C LYS A 48 42.52 50.05 22.15
N ASP A 49 42.49 50.60 20.94
CA ASP A 49 42.23 49.82 19.72
C ASP A 49 43.38 48.86 19.41
N VAL A 50 44.62 49.31 19.63
CA VAL A 50 45.82 48.46 19.44
C VAL A 50 45.83 47.31 20.44
N VAL A 51 45.55 47.58 21.73
CA VAL A 51 45.45 46.52 22.75
C VAL A 51 44.32 45.55 22.43
N GLN A 52 43.17 46.02 21.96
CA GLN A 52 42.08 45.13 21.56
C GLN A 52 42.48 44.24 20.37
N SER A 53 43.15 44.79 19.35
CA SER A 53 43.64 44.00 18.22
C SER A 53 44.68 42.95 18.61
N LEU A 54 45.47 43.20 19.67
CA LEU A 54 46.41 42.23 20.23
C LEU A 54 45.71 41.11 20.99
N VAL A 55 44.61 41.43 21.66
CA VAL A 55 43.76 40.44 22.32
C VAL A 55 43.01 39.58 21.31
N ASP A 56 42.50 40.18 20.24
CA ASP A 56 41.73 39.47 19.22
C ASP A 56 42.58 38.44 18.46
N ASP A 57 43.89 38.70 18.34
CA ASP A 57 44.87 37.75 17.76
C ASP A 57 45.56 36.87 18.84
N ASP A 58 45.01 36.80 20.06
CA ASP A 58 45.51 36.00 21.19
C ASP A 58 46.96 36.29 21.63
N LEU A 59 47.53 37.45 21.25
CA LEU A 59 48.89 37.86 21.64
C LEU A 59 48.93 38.51 23.04
N VAL A 60 47.81 39.06 23.51
CA VAL A 60 47.63 39.59 24.86
C VAL A 60 46.41 38.92 25.50
N SER A 61 46.60 38.33 26.67
CA SER A 61 45.50 37.78 27.46
C SER A 61 44.74 38.90 28.16
N LYS A 62 43.41 38.80 28.20
CA LYS A 62 42.55 39.65 29.02
C LYS A 62 41.71 38.79 29.96
N ASP A 63 41.51 39.26 31.18
CA ASP A 63 40.54 38.68 32.10
C ASP A 63 39.95 39.73 33.03
N LYS A 64 38.70 39.51 33.45
CA LYS A 64 37.96 40.41 34.31
C LYS A 64 37.90 39.83 35.72
N ILE A 65 38.60 40.49 36.64
CA ILE A 65 38.63 40.10 38.05
C ILE A 65 37.90 41.19 38.84
N GLY A 66 36.72 40.84 39.37
CA GLY A 66 35.82 41.78 40.05
C GLY A 66 35.30 42.86 39.09
N THR A 67 35.58 44.13 39.41
CA THR A 67 35.18 45.29 38.60
C THR A 67 36.22 45.69 37.54
N SER A 68 37.41 45.10 37.58
CA SER A 68 38.56 45.54 36.79
C SER A 68 38.94 44.51 35.73
N VAL A 69 39.40 44.98 34.57
CA VAL A 69 39.90 44.14 33.47
C VAL A 69 41.43 44.26 33.43
N TYR A 70 42.10 43.12 33.54
CA TYR A 70 43.54 43.00 33.53
C TYR A 70 44.01 42.47 32.17
N PHE A 71 45.13 43.00 31.69
CA PHE A 71 45.78 42.61 30.46
C PHE A 71 47.21 42.18 30.78
N TRP A 72 47.66 41.08 30.17
CA TRP A 72 49.03 40.59 30.33
C TRP A 72 49.47 39.79 29.11
N SER A 73 50.78 39.73 28.89
CA SER A 73 51.37 38.81 27.92
C SER A 73 52.72 38.33 28.44
N LEU A 74 52.92 37.02 28.41
CA LEU A 74 54.16 36.38 28.83
C LEU A 74 54.96 35.96 27.59
N PRO A 75 56.29 36.11 27.57
CA PRO A 75 57.11 35.66 26.43
C PRO A 75 56.92 34.19 26.05
N SER A 76 56.51 33.35 27.01
CA SER A 76 56.22 31.93 26.82
C SER A 76 54.83 31.64 26.23
N CYS A 77 53.93 32.63 26.16
CA CYS A 77 52.53 32.45 25.77
C CYS A 77 52.40 31.96 24.33
N ALA A 78 53.04 32.62 23.37
CA ALA A 78 53.01 32.23 21.96
C ALA A 78 53.55 30.80 21.72
N GLY A 79 54.65 30.44 22.39
CA GLY A 79 55.23 29.10 22.29
C GLY A 79 54.34 28.01 22.91
N ASN A 80 53.67 28.32 24.03
CA ASN A 80 52.78 27.36 24.69
C ASN A 80 51.45 27.20 23.93
N GLN A 81 50.92 28.29 23.36
CA GLN A 81 49.76 28.24 22.46
C GLN A 81 50.05 27.35 21.25
N LEU A 82 51.18 27.58 20.57
CA LEU A 82 51.59 26.76 19.43
C LEU A 82 51.71 25.27 19.80
N ARG A 83 52.32 24.96 20.94
CA ARG A 83 52.46 23.58 21.43
C ARG A 83 51.12 22.94 21.76
N ASN A 84 50.18 23.69 22.34
CA ASN A 84 48.84 23.20 22.64
C ASN A 84 48.04 22.93 21.37
N VAL A 85 48.10 23.83 20.39
CA VAL A 85 47.45 23.64 19.08
C VAL A 85 48.04 22.42 18.38
N TYR A 86 49.38 22.32 18.33
CA TYR A 86 50.06 21.17 17.76
C TYR A 86 49.64 19.86 18.43
N ARG A 87 49.60 19.81 19.78
CA ARG A 87 49.17 18.61 20.52
C ARG A 87 47.71 18.24 20.22
N LYS A 88 46.81 19.23 20.12
CA LYS A 88 45.41 19.00 19.77
C LYS A 88 45.28 18.43 18.36
N LEU A 89 45.90 19.07 17.38
CA LEU A 89 45.89 18.62 15.98
C LEU A 89 46.50 17.24 15.82
N GLU A 90 47.59 16.93 16.53
CA GLU A 90 48.20 15.59 16.51
C GLU A 90 47.22 14.55 17.09
N THR A 91 46.55 14.87 18.20
CA THR A 91 45.55 13.97 18.81
C THR A 91 44.36 13.73 17.87
N GLU A 92 43.87 14.78 17.21
CA GLU A 92 42.80 14.70 16.22
C GLU A 92 43.23 13.87 15.01
N LEU A 93 44.44 14.10 14.49
CA LEU A 93 45.02 13.33 13.39
C LEU A 93 45.11 11.84 13.73
N GLN A 94 45.60 11.50 14.92
CA GLN A 94 45.68 10.11 15.38
C GLN A 94 44.29 9.48 15.50
N SER A 95 43.31 10.20 16.05
CA SER A 95 41.94 9.72 16.16
C SER A 95 41.28 9.49 14.80
N SER A 96 41.51 10.39 13.84
CA SER A 96 41.00 10.28 12.48
C SER A 96 41.67 9.13 11.72
N LYS A 97 42.98 8.94 11.88
CA LYS A 97 43.71 7.81 11.30
C LYS A 97 43.18 6.48 11.83
N LYS A 98 42.98 6.37 13.14
CA LYS A 98 42.39 5.19 13.78
C LYS A 98 41.00 4.89 13.23
N ARG A 99 40.13 5.91 13.17
CA ARG A 99 38.78 5.77 12.61
C ARG A 99 38.81 5.35 11.15
N HIS A 100 39.74 5.88 10.36
CA HIS A 100 39.90 5.50 8.97
C HIS A 100 40.33 4.03 8.83
N SER A 101 41.29 3.55 9.63
CA SER A 101 41.69 2.14 9.62
C SER A 101 40.54 1.21 10.04
N GLU A 102 39.77 1.59 11.06
CA GLU A 102 38.59 0.82 11.50
C GLU A 102 37.52 0.75 10.40
N LEU A 103 37.26 1.86 9.70
CA LEU A 103 36.29 1.89 8.59
C LEU A 103 36.77 1.07 7.39
N LEU A 104 38.08 1.10 7.08
CA LEU A 104 38.65 0.26 6.03
C LEU A 104 38.52 -1.23 6.39
N GLU A 105 38.82 -1.60 7.63
CA GLU A 105 38.65 -2.98 8.11
C GLU A 105 37.18 -3.40 8.09
N HIS A 106 36.26 -2.51 8.48
CA HIS A 106 34.84 -2.79 8.40
C HIS A 106 34.37 -2.98 6.94
N SER A 107 34.84 -2.13 6.03
CA SER A 107 34.53 -2.26 4.60
C SER A 107 35.09 -3.54 3.99
N THR A 108 36.33 -3.93 4.30
CA THR A 108 36.91 -5.19 3.81
C THR A 108 36.18 -6.40 4.39
N ASN A 109 35.80 -6.36 5.67
CA ASN A 109 35.01 -7.43 6.28
C ASN A 109 33.60 -7.54 5.69
N LEU A 110 32.94 -6.44 5.35
CA LEU A 110 31.64 -6.45 4.65
C LEU A 110 31.74 -6.93 3.20
N LYS A 111 32.90 -6.75 2.55
CA LYS A 111 33.15 -7.24 1.19
C LYS A 111 33.36 -8.75 1.15
N LYS A 112 33.87 -9.37 2.23
CA LYS A 112 34.00 -10.84 2.31
C LYS A 112 32.63 -11.49 2.13
N GLY A 113 32.48 -12.32 1.10
CA GLY A 113 31.21 -12.98 0.75
C GLY A 113 30.19 -12.10 0.01
N ARG A 114 30.53 -10.83 -0.27
CA ARG A 114 29.77 -9.92 -1.16
C ARG A 114 30.68 -9.41 -2.28
N GLU A 115 31.58 -10.26 -2.74
CA GLU A 115 32.50 -9.93 -3.80
C GLU A 115 31.70 -9.67 -5.07
N GLU A 116 32.08 -8.61 -5.80
CA GLU A 116 31.50 -8.32 -7.11
C GLU A 116 31.98 -9.42 -8.06
N SER A 117 31.06 -10.28 -8.44
CA SER A 117 31.24 -11.40 -9.37
C SER A 117 30.02 -11.42 -10.28
N ASP A 118 30.22 -11.79 -11.54
CA ASP A 118 29.15 -11.91 -12.53
C ASP A 118 28.03 -12.84 -12.02
N GLU A 119 28.40 -13.92 -11.32
CA GLU A 119 27.46 -14.86 -10.68
C GLU A 119 26.55 -14.19 -9.63
N ARG A 120 27.07 -13.20 -8.90
CA ARG A 120 26.31 -12.47 -7.88
C ARG A 120 25.36 -11.47 -8.52
N GLU A 121 25.78 -10.83 -9.61
CA GLU A 121 24.94 -9.91 -10.37
C GLU A 121 23.75 -10.68 -10.98
N GLU A 122 24.02 -11.81 -11.64
CA GLU A 122 22.98 -12.70 -12.19
C GLU A 122 22.00 -13.19 -11.11
N ALA A 123 22.50 -13.64 -9.95
CA ALA A 123 21.64 -14.09 -8.85
C ALA A 123 20.78 -12.95 -8.26
N LEU A 124 21.28 -11.71 -8.23
CA LEU A 124 20.50 -10.54 -7.79
C LEU A 124 19.42 -10.16 -8.81
N GLU A 125 19.72 -10.28 -10.10
CA GLU A 125 18.74 -10.08 -11.17
C GLU A 125 17.66 -11.18 -11.12
N GLU A 126 18.03 -12.44 -10.92
CA GLU A 126 17.09 -13.56 -10.80
C GLU A 126 16.21 -13.41 -9.55
N LEU A 127 16.77 -13.01 -8.40
CA LEU A 127 16.02 -12.73 -7.18
C LEU A 127 14.98 -11.65 -7.44
N LYS A 128 15.37 -10.54 -8.07
CA LYS A 128 14.47 -9.44 -8.39
C LYS A 128 13.36 -9.87 -9.35
N ALA A 129 13.70 -10.64 -10.38
CA ALA A 129 12.72 -11.19 -11.32
C ALA A 129 11.73 -12.14 -10.62
N THR A 130 12.20 -12.95 -9.68
CA THR A 130 11.38 -13.89 -8.90
C THR A 130 10.47 -13.17 -7.92
N GLU A 131 10.98 -12.14 -7.22
CA GLU A 131 10.19 -11.29 -6.32
C GLU A 131 9.06 -10.59 -7.08
N GLN A 132 9.36 -10.08 -8.29
CA GLN A 132 8.34 -9.46 -9.15
C GLN A 132 7.25 -10.46 -9.54
N LYS A 133 7.64 -11.65 -10.04
CA LYS A 133 6.66 -12.71 -10.38
C LYS A 133 5.83 -13.14 -9.18
N HIS A 134 6.45 -13.23 -8.00
CA HIS A 134 5.73 -13.57 -6.78
C HIS A 134 4.70 -12.49 -6.41
N MET A 135 5.04 -11.22 -6.59
CA MET A 135 4.10 -10.12 -6.36
C MET A 135 2.93 -10.17 -7.34
N GLU A 136 3.20 -10.38 -8.64
CA GLU A 136 2.19 -10.51 -9.70
C GLU A 136 1.24 -11.68 -9.40
N LEU A 137 1.76 -12.88 -9.13
CA LEU A 137 0.95 -14.06 -8.78
C LEU A 137 0.14 -13.86 -7.50
N LYS A 138 0.68 -13.12 -6.52
CA LYS A 138 -0.05 -12.82 -5.28
C LYS A 138 -1.21 -11.86 -5.53
N GLU A 139 -1.03 -10.87 -6.42
CA GLU A 139 -2.11 -9.98 -6.86
C GLU A 139 -3.18 -10.75 -7.65
N GLU A 140 -2.77 -11.66 -8.54
CA GLU A 140 -3.69 -12.55 -9.25
C GLU A 140 -4.49 -13.42 -8.27
N LEU A 141 -3.83 -14.08 -7.31
CA LEU A 141 -4.51 -14.88 -6.29
C LEU A 141 -5.49 -14.06 -5.45
N ALA A 142 -5.19 -12.79 -5.17
CA ALA A 142 -6.10 -11.91 -4.46
C ALA A 142 -7.41 -11.67 -5.23
N GLN A 143 -7.38 -11.64 -6.58
CA GLN A 143 -8.59 -11.53 -7.40
C GLN A 143 -9.49 -12.77 -7.27
N TYR A 144 -8.91 -13.93 -6.97
CA TYR A 144 -9.64 -15.18 -6.79
C TYR A 144 -9.96 -15.50 -5.33
N ALA A 145 -9.69 -14.58 -4.39
CA ALA A 145 -9.90 -14.81 -2.96
C ALA A 145 -11.35 -15.20 -2.61
N ASP A 146 -12.33 -14.67 -3.35
CA ASP A 146 -13.75 -14.94 -3.13
C ASP A 146 -14.26 -16.21 -3.85
N ASN A 147 -13.43 -16.84 -4.69
CA ASN A 147 -13.80 -18.00 -5.52
C ASN A 147 -13.48 -19.34 -4.82
N ASP A 148 -14.08 -19.58 -3.66
CA ASP A 148 -13.94 -20.86 -2.94
C ASP A 148 -14.55 -22.03 -3.74
N PRO A 149 -13.78 -23.08 -4.08
CA PRO A 149 -14.27 -24.24 -4.82
C PRO A 149 -15.46 -24.93 -4.14
N ALA A 150 -15.48 -25.00 -2.82
CA ALA A 150 -16.57 -25.63 -2.08
C ALA A 150 -17.86 -24.79 -2.18
N THR A 151 -17.75 -23.47 -2.25
CA THR A 151 -18.87 -22.55 -2.47
C THR A 151 -19.41 -22.65 -3.89
N ILE A 152 -18.55 -22.76 -4.91
CA ILE A 152 -18.95 -22.98 -6.30
C ILE A 152 -19.69 -24.31 -6.46
N GLU A 153 -19.21 -25.38 -5.82
CA GLU A 153 -19.85 -26.70 -5.90
C GLU A 153 -21.21 -26.75 -5.17
N LYS A 154 -21.33 -26.07 -4.03
CA LYS A 154 -22.62 -25.85 -3.35
C LYS A 154 -23.59 -25.07 -4.23
N MET A 155 -23.12 -24.08 -4.97
CA MET A 155 -23.95 -23.30 -5.89
C MET A 155 -24.41 -24.15 -7.08
N LYS A 156 -23.54 -24.98 -7.67
CA LYS A 156 -23.91 -25.92 -8.73
C LYS A 156 -24.97 -26.93 -8.28
N SER A 157 -24.78 -27.55 -7.12
CA SER A 157 -25.77 -28.49 -6.57
C SER A 157 -27.10 -27.81 -6.24
N ALA A 158 -27.09 -26.59 -5.71
CA ALA A 158 -28.31 -25.80 -5.47
C ALA A 158 -29.05 -25.46 -6.77
N VAL A 159 -28.32 -25.09 -7.83
CA VAL A 159 -28.89 -24.85 -9.17
C VAL A 159 -29.53 -26.11 -9.73
N GLN A 160 -28.91 -27.29 -9.57
CA GLN A 160 -29.51 -28.57 -9.99
C GLN A 160 -30.82 -28.86 -9.26
N VAL A 161 -30.88 -28.61 -7.94
CA VAL A 161 -32.10 -28.80 -7.14
C VAL A 161 -33.19 -27.81 -7.57
N ALA A 162 -32.84 -26.53 -7.75
CA ALA A 162 -33.78 -25.50 -8.19
C ALA A 162 -34.31 -25.78 -9.60
N HIS A 163 -33.44 -26.23 -10.50
CA HIS A 163 -33.78 -26.63 -11.86
C HIS A 163 -34.76 -27.81 -11.89
N ALA A 164 -34.44 -28.90 -11.16
CA ALA A 164 -35.33 -30.04 -11.05
C ALA A 164 -36.68 -29.68 -10.41
N ALA A 165 -36.67 -28.81 -9.40
CA ALA A 165 -37.89 -28.31 -8.76
C ALA A 165 -38.73 -27.47 -9.73
N ALA A 166 -38.11 -26.53 -10.45
CA ALA A 166 -38.78 -25.68 -11.44
C ALA A 166 -39.42 -26.55 -12.53
N ASN A 167 -38.69 -27.49 -13.12
CA ASN A 167 -39.20 -28.39 -14.14
C ASN A 167 -40.33 -29.28 -13.60
N ARG A 168 -40.24 -29.76 -12.36
CA ARG A 168 -41.35 -30.49 -11.72
C ARG A 168 -42.61 -29.63 -11.58
N TRP A 169 -42.47 -28.37 -11.17
CA TRP A 169 -43.59 -27.44 -11.07
C TRP A 169 -44.16 -27.10 -12.45
N THR A 170 -43.33 -26.89 -13.47
CA THR A 170 -43.76 -26.68 -14.86
C THR A 170 -44.61 -27.84 -15.37
N GLY A 171 -44.28 -29.08 -15.00
CA GLY A 171 -45.12 -30.25 -15.31
C GLY A 171 -46.45 -30.32 -14.54
N HIS A 172 -46.46 -29.94 -13.25
CA HIS A 172 -47.62 -30.14 -12.36
C HIS A 172 -48.64 -28.98 -12.33
N LEU A 173 -48.19 -27.72 -12.46
CA LEU A 173 -49.03 -26.51 -12.38
C LEU A 173 -50.20 -26.52 -13.37
N PRO A 174 -49.98 -26.90 -14.64
CA PRO A 174 -51.05 -26.95 -15.61
C PRO A 174 -52.01 -28.10 -15.35
N ASP A 175 -51.47 -29.29 -15.11
CA ASP A 175 -52.24 -30.52 -15.00
C ASP A 175 -53.26 -30.44 -13.85
N THR A 176 -52.86 -29.97 -12.67
CA THR A 176 -53.75 -29.84 -11.51
C THR A 176 -54.87 -28.81 -11.67
N ARG A 177 -54.66 -27.71 -12.37
CA ARG A 177 -55.71 -26.70 -12.59
C ARG A 177 -56.64 -27.08 -13.75
N ILE A 178 -56.09 -27.68 -14.80
CA ILE A 178 -56.85 -28.15 -15.96
C ILE A 178 -57.70 -29.36 -15.56
N THR A 179 -57.15 -30.33 -14.82
CA THR A 179 -57.93 -31.46 -14.26
C THR A 179 -59.07 -30.98 -13.36
N ASN A 180 -58.86 -29.94 -12.54
CA ASN A 180 -59.93 -29.34 -11.73
C ASN A 180 -60.99 -28.62 -12.59
N PHE A 181 -60.58 -27.89 -13.63
CA PHE A 181 -61.51 -27.25 -14.58
C PHE A 181 -62.33 -28.30 -15.34
N LEU A 182 -61.67 -29.30 -15.92
CA LEU A 182 -62.31 -30.42 -16.61
C LEU A 182 -63.21 -31.19 -15.66
N GLY A 183 -62.78 -31.49 -14.43
CA GLY A 183 -63.59 -32.15 -13.42
C GLY A 183 -64.88 -31.39 -13.09
N LYS A 184 -64.80 -30.07 -12.89
CA LYS A 184 -65.98 -29.21 -12.70
C LYS A 184 -66.86 -29.14 -13.95
N TYR A 185 -66.25 -28.97 -15.13
CA TYR A 185 -66.95 -28.90 -16.40
C TYR A 185 -67.70 -30.20 -16.68
N PHE A 186 -67.05 -31.36 -16.54
CA PHE A 186 -67.66 -32.68 -16.68
C PHE A 186 -68.69 -32.97 -15.60
N TYR A 187 -68.51 -32.52 -14.35
CA TYR A 187 -69.54 -32.64 -13.32
C TYR A 187 -70.81 -31.87 -13.70
N TRP A 188 -70.65 -30.64 -14.18
CA TRP A 188 -71.74 -29.78 -14.66
C TRP A 188 -72.39 -30.36 -15.92
N TYR A 189 -71.59 -30.85 -16.88
CA TYR A 189 -72.06 -31.48 -18.11
C TYR A 189 -72.78 -32.81 -17.84
N LYS A 190 -72.29 -33.61 -16.89
CA LYS A 190 -72.94 -34.86 -16.45
C LYS A 190 -74.28 -34.55 -15.78
N HIS A 191 -74.38 -33.49 -14.98
CA HIS A 191 -75.66 -33.04 -14.43
C HIS A 191 -76.62 -32.48 -15.51
N ALA A 192 -76.11 -31.77 -16.51
CA ALA A 192 -76.91 -31.25 -17.62
C ALA A 192 -77.40 -32.35 -18.58
N VAL A 193 -76.59 -33.40 -18.81
CA VAL A 193 -76.85 -34.47 -19.78
C VAL A 193 -77.51 -35.72 -19.15
N ILE A 194 -77.58 -35.84 -17.82
CA ILE A 194 -78.45 -36.85 -17.16
C ILE A 194 -79.95 -36.67 -17.53
N VAL A 195 -80.33 -35.54 -18.13
CA VAL A 195 -81.66 -35.31 -18.72
C VAL A 195 -81.82 -35.90 -20.15
N GLN A 196 -80.75 -36.30 -20.82
CA GLN A 196 -80.76 -36.99 -22.12
C GLN A 196 -79.87 -38.24 -22.10
N ARG A 197 -80.50 -39.41 -21.94
CA ARG A 197 -79.89 -40.74 -21.86
C ARG A 197 -78.96 -41.03 -23.03
N GLU A 198 -77.64 -40.89 -22.86
CA GLU A 198 -76.61 -41.67 -23.57
C GLU A 198 -75.18 -41.35 -23.07
N TRP A 199 -74.86 -41.75 -21.84
CA TRP A 199 -73.46 -41.90 -21.42
C TRP A 199 -73.27 -43.27 -20.76
N THR A 200 -72.56 -44.16 -21.44
CA THR A 200 -72.15 -45.46 -20.90
C THR A 200 -70.93 -45.28 -20.00
N CYS A 201 -70.85 -46.06 -18.92
CA CYS A 201 -69.72 -46.05 -17.95
C CYS A 201 -68.33 -46.18 -18.61
N THR A 202 -68.26 -46.70 -19.84
CA THR A 202 -67.05 -46.81 -20.66
C THR A 202 -66.45 -45.47 -21.11
N LYS A 203 -67.26 -44.44 -21.38
CA LYS A 203 -66.73 -43.11 -21.77
C LYS A 203 -66.11 -42.36 -20.58
N LEU A 204 -66.67 -42.55 -19.39
CA LEU A 204 -66.10 -42.01 -18.14
C LEU A 204 -64.78 -42.71 -17.78
N ALA A 205 -64.72 -44.04 -17.92
CA ALA A 205 -63.49 -44.81 -17.71
C ALA A 205 -62.36 -44.44 -18.70
N LEU A 206 -62.69 -44.06 -19.94
CA LEU A 206 -61.73 -43.58 -20.94
C LEU A 206 -61.15 -42.20 -20.60
N ILE A 207 -61.98 -41.30 -20.05
CA ILE A 207 -61.55 -39.99 -19.58
C ILE A 207 -60.66 -40.15 -18.33
N GLU A 208 -61.04 -41.02 -17.41
CA GLU A 208 -60.27 -41.31 -16.19
C GLU A 208 -58.92 -41.98 -16.53
N GLN A 209 -58.90 -42.95 -17.45
CA GLN A 209 -57.66 -43.54 -17.98
C GLN A 209 -56.78 -42.53 -18.74
N MET A 210 -57.37 -41.55 -19.45
CA MET A 210 -56.59 -40.53 -20.16
C MET A 210 -56.04 -39.45 -19.24
N LEU A 211 -56.80 -39.02 -18.22
CA LEU A 211 -56.31 -38.10 -17.19
C LEU A 211 -55.19 -38.73 -16.35
N LEU A 212 -55.20 -40.07 -16.19
CA LEU A 212 -54.09 -40.83 -15.59
C LEU A 212 -52.93 -41.10 -16.57
N GLY A 213 -53.17 -40.98 -17.88
CA GLY A 213 -52.22 -41.35 -18.94
C GLY A 213 -51.57 -40.17 -19.68
N SER A 214 -52.01 -38.93 -19.48
CA SER A 214 -51.47 -37.73 -20.11
C SER A 214 -50.26 -37.16 -19.36
N ALA A 215 -49.24 -37.99 -19.16
CA ALA A 215 -47.92 -37.53 -18.73
C ALA A 215 -47.15 -36.79 -19.86
N ASP A 216 -47.69 -36.77 -21.08
CA ASP A 216 -47.01 -36.25 -22.26
C ASP A 216 -47.50 -34.84 -22.63
N SER A 217 -46.83 -33.84 -22.05
CA SER A 217 -46.92 -32.40 -22.32
C SER A 217 -48.30 -31.74 -22.19
N ILE A 218 -48.34 -30.67 -21.41
CA ILE A 218 -49.46 -29.73 -21.31
C ILE A 218 -50.04 -29.29 -22.67
N PHE A 219 -49.19 -29.14 -23.69
CA PHE A 219 -49.60 -28.69 -25.02
C PHE A 219 -50.38 -29.77 -25.76
N THR A 220 -50.04 -31.05 -25.57
CA THR A 220 -50.82 -32.18 -26.09
C THR A 220 -52.21 -32.22 -25.48
N LEU A 221 -52.33 -31.93 -24.18
CA LEU A 221 -53.61 -31.85 -23.48
C LEU A 221 -54.45 -30.67 -24.00
N ARG A 222 -53.83 -29.51 -24.25
CA ARG A 222 -54.47 -28.31 -24.81
C ARG A 222 -55.06 -28.59 -26.19
N GLU A 223 -54.28 -29.21 -27.06
CA GLU A 223 -54.71 -29.57 -28.42
C GLU A 223 -55.84 -30.61 -28.38
N TRP A 224 -55.69 -31.67 -27.56
CA TRP A 224 -56.72 -32.69 -27.42
C TRP A 224 -58.04 -32.12 -26.88
N CYS A 225 -58.00 -31.28 -25.84
CA CYS A 225 -59.20 -30.65 -25.28
C CYS A 225 -59.88 -29.74 -26.31
N SER A 226 -59.10 -28.98 -27.07
CA SER A 226 -59.61 -28.12 -28.14
C SER A 226 -60.32 -28.92 -29.24
N ASN A 227 -59.80 -30.10 -29.59
CA ASN A 227 -60.36 -30.97 -30.61
C ASN A 227 -61.61 -31.73 -30.15
N LYS A 228 -61.67 -32.14 -28.88
CA LYS A 228 -62.80 -32.93 -28.33
C LYS A 228 -63.93 -32.09 -27.77
N PHE A 229 -63.65 -30.89 -27.27
CA PHE A 229 -64.62 -29.99 -26.66
C PHE A 229 -64.60 -28.59 -27.30
N PRO A 230 -65.02 -28.45 -28.57
CA PRO A 230 -64.97 -27.16 -29.27
C PRO A 230 -65.75 -26.05 -28.56
N GLN A 231 -66.81 -26.42 -27.84
CA GLN A 231 -67.68 -25.52 -27.07
C GLN A 231 -67.00 -24.91 -25.83
N ALA A 232 -65.96 -25.56 -25.31
CA ALA A 232 -65.23 -25.12 -24.11
C ALA A 232 -63.89 -24.42 -24.45
N LYS A 233 -63.56 -24.30 -25.74
CA LYS A 233 -62.26 -23.85 -26.22
C LYS A 233 -61.88 -22.45 -25.72
N GLU A 234 -62.76 -21.48 -25.84
CA GLU A 234 -62.49 -20.10 -25.39
C GLU A 234 -62.27 -19.99 -23.87
N GLN A 235 -63.04 -20.77 -23.08
CA GLN A 235 -62.89 -20.80 -21.62
C GLN A 235 -61.57 -21.46 -21.20
N LEU A 236 -61.17 -22.49 -21.95
CA LEU A 236 -59.92 -23.19 -21.73
C LEU A 236 -58.72 -22.32 -22.11
N ASP A 237 -58.77 -21.62 -23.23
CA ASP A 237 -57.74 -20.66 -23.64
C ASP A 237 -57.62 -19.48 -22.65
N HIS A 238 -58.74 -18.97 -22.12
CA HIS A 238 -58.71 -17.99 -21.03
C HIS A 238 -58.02 -18.53 -19.78
N LEU A 239 -58.31 -19.78 -19.39
CA LEU A 239 -57.68 -20.43 -18.24
C LEU A 239 -56.18 -20.61 -18.43
N TYR A 240 -55.73 -21.02 -19.62
CA TYR A 240 -54.30 -21.13 -19.95
C TYR A 240 -53.59 -19.78 -19.78
N ASN A 241 -54.18 -18.70 -20.32
CA ASN A 241 -53.64 -17.35 -20.18
C ASN A 241 -53.63 -16.84 -18.72
N GLU A 242 -54.69 -17.11 -17.95
CA GLU A 242 -54.80 -16.72 -16.53
C GLU A 242 -53.76 -17.43 -15.65
N VAL A 243 -53.45 -18.69 -15.97
CA VAL A 243 -52.45 -19.50 -15.27
C VAL A 243 -51.02 -19.14 -15.72
N GLY A 244 -50.86 -18.31 -16.76
CA GLY A 244 -49.56 -17.90 -17.29
C GLY A 244 -48.88 -18.97 -18.14
N ILE A 245 -49.66 -19.93 -18.67
CA ILE A 245 -49.18 -20.88 -19.67
C ILE A 245 -49.23 -20.18 -21.02
N THR A 246 -48.11 -19.59 -21.41
CA THR A 246 -47.90 -19.05 -22.75
C THR A 246 -47.28 -20.11 -23.65
N ASP A 247 -47.29 -19.88 -24.97
CA ASP A 247 -46.63 -20.76 -25.94
C ASP A 247 -45.08 -20.77 -25.80
N GLU A 248 -44.53 -19.88 -24.97
CA GLU A 248 -43.10 -19.79 -24.63
C GLU A 248 -42.73 -20.56 -23.35
N LEU A 249 -43.70 -21.14 -22.64
CA LEU A 249 -43.42 -21.92 -21.43
C LEU A 249 -42.82 -23.29 -21.81
N ASP A 250 -41.53 -23.47 -21.50
CA ASP A 250 -40.81 -24.70 -21.75
C ASP A 250 -40.05 -25.18 -20.50
N TYR A 251 -39.58 -26.42 -20.53
CA TYR A 251 -38.64 -26.94 -19.55
C TYR A 251 -37.33 -26.16 -19.64
N LEU A 252 -36.76 -25.84 -18.48
CA LEU A 252 -35.41 -25.28 -18.46
C LEU A 252 -34.45 -26.37 -18.93
N GLU A 253 -33.57 -26.05 -19.88
CA GLU A 253 -32.43 -26.88 -20.24
C GLU A 253 -31.18 -26.37 -19.51
N LEU A 254 -30.46 -27.27 -18.83
CA LEU A 254 -29.12 -26.91 -18.34
C LEU A 254 -28.15 -26.91 -19.51
N PRO A 255 -27.27 -25.92 -19.64
CA PRO A 255 -26.23 -25.94 -20.65
C PRO A 255 -25.38 -27.21 -20.47
N VAL A 256 -25.10 -27.91 -21.58
CA VAL A 256 -24.26 -29.10 -21.57
C VAL A 256 -22.93 -28.75 -20.91
N ALA A 257 -22.62 -29.39 -19.80
CA ALA A 257 -21.35 -29.19 -19.10
C ALA A 257 -20.21 -29.48 -20.08
N VAL A 258 -19.44 -28.45 -20.44
CA VAL A 258 -18.19 -28.63 -21.18
C VAL A 258 -17.29 -29.47 -20.29
N PRO A 259 -16.77 -30.63 -20.76
CA PRO A 259 -15.88 -31.45 -19.95
C PRO A 259 -14.73 -30.60 -19.43
N HIS A 260 -14.56 -30.56 -18.11
CA HIS A 260 -13.38 -29.97 -17.51
C HIS A 260 -12.17 -30.70 -18.10
N LEU A 261 -11.34 -29.98 -18.87
CA LEU A 261 -10.00 -30.45 -19.22
C LEU A 261 -9.28 -30.76 -17.90
N PRO A 262 -8.63 -31.93 -17.76
CA PRO A 262 -7.89 -32.24 -16.55
C PRO A 262 -6.79 -31.19 -16.40
N GLY A 263 -6.93 -30.35 -15.38
CA GLY A 263 -5.89 -29.43 -14.95
C GLY A 263 -4.62 -30.22 -14.65
N LYS A 264 -3.49 -29.70 -15.09
CA LYS A 264 -2.16 -30.25 -14.80
C LYS A 264 -1.82 -30.02 -13.32
N ASP A 265 -2.55 -30.65 -12.41
CA ASP A 265 -2.19 -30.74 -11.01
C ASP A 265 -1.31 -31.98 -10.80
N GLN A 266 -0.12 -31.93 -11.39
CA GLN A 266 1.07 -32.67 -10.96
C GLN A 266 2.28 -31.80 -11.26
N ILE A 267 2.57 -30.88 -10.34
CA ILE A 267 3.92 -30.37 -10.14
C ILE A 267 4.31 -30.83 -8.73
N VAL A 268 5.00 -31.97 -8.68
CA VAL A 268 5.89 -32.38 -7.58
C VAL A 268 7.30 -32.19 -8.09
#